data_AF-A0A7S4U9C2-F1
#
_entry.id   AF-A0A7S4U9C2-F1
#
_cell.length_a   1.000
_cell.length_b   1.000
_cell.length_c   1.000
_cell.angle_alpha   90.00
_cell.angle_beta   90.00
_cell.angle_gamma   90.00
#
_symmetry.space_group_name_H-M   'P 1'
#
loop_
_entity.id
_entity.type
_entity.pdbx_description
1 polymer ?
#
loop_
_entity_poly.entity_id
_entity_poly.type
_entity_poly.pdbx_seq_one_letter_code
_entity_poly.pdbx_strand_id
1 'polypeptide(L)'
;FFSLFLLGVSDKDCPLHVFHGKSEILVKIFDYVKKYWTAHIQEGDVYAALVGRVTFPKPRGININMMPILMGVTESIPKEYHHYLPLLAACPISRNEWGQVGYLTIHESEVEDEGQSQRRGGIHTECPGFILPGSHEIIDHPPLTLAWGRGIYNEDHDNSHFYGGIYMASNVSDSCQLWNAKIDVEGGVVGELGDLEHFRGVLGEGIKLEAGELAWITDRTPHESLPLKKKTKRQFFRLVTGEISVWYTKHNTPNPLGVLPGNPMSLGEDSPWWCQDQPVREVMIIDGDKFEGKDLPMCAQKKEKEKEEKEKKGFIRTILGV
;
A
#
# COMPACT_ATOMS: atom_id res chain seq x y z
N PHE A 1 -8.99 9.90 -25.32
CA PHE A 1 -8.74 8.50 -25.77
C PHE A 1 -9.28 8.19 -27.16
N PHE A 2 -10.58 8.33 -27.47
CA PHE A 2 -11.13 7.96 -28.79
C PHE A 2 -10.47 8.69 -29.99
N SER A 3 -10.12 9.98 -29.83
CA SER A 3 -9.47 10.77 -30.89
C SER A 3 -8.07 10.27 -31.26
N LEU A 4 -7.31 9.66 -30.33
CA LEU A 4 -5.98 9.09 -30.59
C LEU A 4 -6.05 7.81 -31.42
N PHE A 5 -7.09 6.99 -31.22
CA PHE A 5 -7.32 5.81 -32.07
C PHE A 5 -7.61 6.21 -33.51
N LEU A 6 -8.39 7.28 -33.73
CA LEU A 6 -8.68 7.78 -35.08
C LEU A 6 -7.44 8.33 -35.79
N LEU A 7 -6.44 8.84 -35.04
CA LEU A 7 -5.16 9.24 -35.61
C LEU A 7 -4.36 8.02 -36.10
N GLY A 8 -4.28 6.95 -35.31
CA GLY A 8 -3.59 5.71 -35.70
C GLY A 8 -4.23 5.01 -36.91
N VAL A 9 -5.54 5.17 -37.11
CA VAL A 9 -6.25 4.63 -38.28
C VAL A 9 -5.90 5.36 -39.58
N SER A 10 -5.46 6.61 -39.47
CA SER A 10 -5.12 7.46 -40.60
C SER A 10 -3.66 7.32 -41.04
N ASP A 11 -2.80 6.89 -40.12
CA ASP A 11 -1.38 6.60 -40.39
C ASP A 11 -1.22 5.20 -40.99
N LYS A 12 -0.61 5.10 -42.17
CA LYS A 12 -0.42 3.83 -42.90
C LYS A 12 0.59 2.90 -42.25
N ASP A 13 1.51 3.46 -41.45
CA ASP A 13 2.55 2.71 -40.78
C ASP A 13 2.09 2.22 -39.39
N CYS A 14 0.92 2.67 -38.93
CA CYS A 14 0.34 2.23 -37.67
C CYS A 14 -0.39 0.89 -37.84
N PRO A 15 -0.24 -0.08 -36.92
CA PRO A 15 -1.01 -1.32 -36.94
C PRO A 15 -2.53 -1.13 -36.95
N LEU A 16 -3.02 0.02 -36.45
CA LEU A 16 -4.44 0.36 -36.47
C LEU A 16 -4.96 0.76 -37.87
N HIS A 17 -4.10 0.98 -38.86
CA HIS A 17 -4.49 1.28 -40.23
C HIS A 17 -5.38 0.20 -40.86
N VAL A 18 -5.31 -1.04 -40.38
CA VAL A 18 -6.20 -2.14 -40.82
C VAL A 18 -7.69 -1.84 -40.61
N PHE A 19 -7.98 -0.89 -39.71
CA PHE A 19 -9.32 -0.38 -39.42
C PHE A 19 -9.66 0.91 -40.18
N HIS A 20 -8.87 1.31 -41.19
CA HIS A 20 -9.17 2.47 -42.02
C HIS A 20 -10.54 2.37 -42.67
N GLY A 21 -11.37 3.40 -42.47
CA GLY A 21 -12.76 3.41 -42.92
C GLY A 21 -13.72 2.48 -42.16
N LYS A 22 -13.28 1.85 -41.05
CA LYS A 22 -14.06 0.87 -40.25
C LYS A 22 -14.24 1.34 -38.80
N SER A 23 -14.62 2.60 -38.61
CA SER A 23 -14.77 3.21 -37.28
C SER A 23 -15.73 2.47 -36.36
N GLU A 24 -16.77 1.85 -36.91
CA GLU A 24 -17.76 1.06 -36.19
C GLU A 24 -17.18 -0.20 -35.53
N ILE A 25 -16.16 -0.82 -36.15
CA ILE A 25 -15.47 -1.97 -35.55
C ILE A 25 -14.65 -1.52 -34.36
N LEU A 26 -13.94 -0.39 -34.48
CA LEU A 26 -13.15 0.18 -33.39
C LEU A 26 -14.02 0.58 -32.19
N VAL A 27 -15.19 1.19 -32.45
CA VAL A 27 -16.16 1.49 -31.40
C VAL A 27 -16.56 0.21 -30.67
N LYS A 28 -16.91 -0.86 -31.40
CA LYS A 28 -17.26 -2.15 -30.78
C LYS A 28 -16.11 -2.74 -29.96
N ILE A 29 -14.88 -2.76 -30.49
CA ILE A 29 -13.69 -3.23 -29.77
C ILE A 29 -13.52 -2.42 -28.48
N PHE A 30 -13.63 -1.10 -28.56
CA PHE A 30 -13.47 -0.23 -27.40
C PHE A 30 -14.59 -0.41 -26.37
N ASP A 31 -15.82 -0.66 -26.81
CA ASP A 31 -16.93 -1.02 -25.92
C ASP A 31 -16.68 -2.35 -25.21
N TYR A 32 -16.09 -3.34 -25.88
CA TYR A 32 -15.67 -4.59 -25.23
C TYR A 32 -14.58 -4.33 -24.18
N VAL A 33 -13.58 -3.51 -24.50
CA VAL A 33 -12.50 -3.14 -23.56
C VAL A 33 -13.07 -2.40 -22.34
N LYS A 34 -13.98 -1.45 -22.54
CA LYS A 34 -14.67 -0.76 -21.43
C LYS A 34 -15.47 -1.72 -20.57
N LYS A 35 -16.23 -2.65 -21.17
CA LYS A 35 -16.97 -3.68 -20.43
C LYS A 35 -16.03 -4.56 -19.63
N TYR A 36 -14.89 -4.92 -20.22
CA TYR A 36 -13.86 -5.69 -19.54
C TYR A 36 -13.32 -4.93 -18.31
N TRP A 37 -12.93 -3.66 -18.43
CA TRP A 37 -12.50 -2.86 -17.28
C TRP A 37 -13.59 -2.69 -16.24
N THR A 38 -14.82 -2.38 -16.66
CA THR A 38 -15.98 -2.21 -15.76
C THR A 38 -16.22 -3.48 -14.94
N ALA A 39 -16.05 -4.66 -15.54
CA ALA A 39 -16.21 -5.94 -14.84
C ALA A 39 -15.18 -6.19 -13.72
N HIS A 40 -14.08 -5.42 -13.68
CA HIS A 40 -13.06 -5.50 -12.62
C HIS A 40 -13.23 -4.40 -11.56
N ILE A 41 -14.26 -3.56 -11.66
CA ILE A 41 -14.58 -2.56 -10.64
C ILE A 41 -15.57 -3.20 -9.67
N GLN A 42 -15.15 -3.36 -8.41
CA GLN A 42 -16.01 -3.78 -7.32
C GLN A 42 -16.53 -2.54 -6.60
N GLU A 43 -17.85 -2.43 -6.44
CA GLU A 43 -18.56 -1.34 -5.77
C GLU A 43 -19.56 -1.93 -4.76
N GLY A 44 -20.15 -1.08 -3.92
CA GLY A 44 -21.19 -1.47 -2.96
C GLY A 44 -20.69 -1.90 -1.58
N ASP A 45 -19.39 -1.75 -1.33
CA ASP A 45 -18.74 -1.94 -0.02
C ASP A 45 -17.92 -0.69 0.35
N VAL A 46 -17.21 -0.73 1.48
CA VAL A 46 -16.34 0.35 1.96
C VAL A 46 -14.90 0.07 1.56
N TYR A 47 -14.47 0.69 0.46
CA TYR A 47 -13.08 0.68 -0.01
C TYR A 47 -12.35 1.99 0.26
N ALA A 48 -13.11 3.08 0.40
CA ALA A 48 -12.67 4.40 0.82
C ALA A 48 -13.66 4.97 1.84
N ALA A 49 -13.15 5.56 2.93
CA ALA A 49 -13.98 6.20 3.94
C ALA A 49 -13.33 7.49 4.46
N LEU A 50 -14.14 8.52 4.70
CA LEU A 50 -13.73 9.65 5.53
C LEU A 50 -13.81 9.23 6.99
N VAL A 51 -12.68 9.21 7.66
CA VAL A 51 -12.56 8.71 9.04
C VAL A 51 -12.31 9.81 10.06
N GLY A 52 -12.08 11.04 9.61
CA GLY A 52 -11.95 12.19 10.49
C GLY A 52 -11.47 13.45 9.80
N ARG A 53 -11.15 14.44 10.63
CA ARG A 53 -10.55 15.70 10.21
C ARG A 53 -9.36 16.01 11.11
N VAL A 54 -8.25 16.39 10.50
CA VAL A 54 -6.98 16.66 11.15
C VAL A 54 -6.51 18.08 10.87
N THR A 55 -5.70 18.62 11.77
CA THR A 55 -5.02 19.90 11.58
C THR A 55 -3.54 19.63 11.38
N PHE A 56 -2.98 20.12 10.27
CA PHE A 56 -1.56 19.99 10.00
C PHE A 56 -0.75 20.96 10.86
N PRO A 57 0.40 20.53 11.39
CA PRO A 57 1.29 21.43 12.13
C PRO A 57 1.98 22.40 11.16
N LYS A 58 2.65 23.43 11.70
CA LYS A 58 3.46 24.34 10.89
C LYS A 58 4.56 23.54 10.14
N PRO A 59 4.70 23.69 8.82
CA PRO A 59 5.65 22.91 8.03
C PRO A 59 7.10 23.20 8.41
N ARG A 60 7.95 22.17 8.32
CA ARG A 60 9.38 22.18 8.64
C ARG A 60 10.26 21.69 7.48
N GLY A 61 9.68 21.37 6.32
CA GLY A 61 10.41 20.83 5.16
C GLY A 61 10.68 19.33 5.28
N ILE A 62 9.80 18.59 5.96
CA ILE A 62 9.96 17.15 6.19
C ILE A 62 9.67 16.39 4.90
N ASN A 63 10.56 15.46 4.54
CA ASN A 63 10.35 14.53 3.44
C ASN A 63 10.83 13.14 3.85
N ILE A 64 9.92 12.36 4.43
CA ILE A 64 10.12 10.95 4.75
C ILE A 64 9.11 10.11 3.97
N ASN A 65 9.55 8.97 3.46
CA ASN A 65 8.72 8.07 2.69
C ASN A 65 8.74 6.67 3.30
N MET A 66 7.57 6.13 3.63
CA MET A 66 7.41 4.76 4.15
C MET A 66 8.36 4.43 5.31
N MET A 67 8.59 5.37 6.23
CA MET A 67 9.45 5.17 7.39
C MET A 67 8.79 4.22 8.38
N PRO A 68 9.42 3.09 8.73
CA PRO A 68 8.81 2.11 9.64
C PRO A 68 8.70 2.70 11.05
N ILE A 69 7.54 2.56 11.69
CA ILE A 69 7.25 2.96 13.07
C ILE A 69 6.46 1.85 13.77
N LEU A 70 6.46 1.82 15.10
CA LEU A 70 5.56 0.94 15.85
C LEU A 70 4.26 1.73 16.14
N MET A 71 3.15 1.27 15.58
CA MET A 71 1.87 1.96 15.69
C MET A 71 1.42 2.02 17.15
N GLY A 72 0.99 3.20 17.62
CA GLY A 72 0.62 3.42 19.02
C GLY A 72 1.79 3.56 20.00
N VAL A 73 3.05 3.45 19.55
CA VAL A 73 4.25 3.59 20.40
C VAL A 73 4.99 4.87 20.02
N THR A 74 4.83 5.92 20.81
CA THR A 74 5.37 7.26 20.52
C THR A 74 6.90 7.27 20.48
N GLU A 75 7.53 6.44 21.29
CA GLU A 75 8.98 6.28 21.42
C GLU A 75 9.63 5.72 20.15
N SER A 76 8.84 5.07 19.29
CA SER A 76 9.30 4.57 17.99
C SER A 76 9.42 5.67 16.94
N ILE A 77 8.92 6.88 17.22
CA ILE A 77 8.90 8.01 16.31
C ILE A 77 9.98 9.01 16.73
N PRO A 78 10.89 9.41 15.82
CA PRO A 78 11.87 10.46 16.10
C PRO A 78 11.23 11.75 16.61
N LYS A 79 11.83 12.37 17.65
CA LYS A 79 11.30 13.58 18.33
C LYS A 79 11.02 14.73 17.36
N GLU A 80 11.82 14.85 16.31
CA GLU A 80 11.63 15.85 15.26
C GLU A 80 10.26 15.75 14.57
N TYR A 81 9.64 14.57 14.51
CA TYR A 81 8.32 14.32 13.91
C TYR A 81 7.16 14.31 14.92
N HIS A 82 7.41 14.54 16.21
CA HIS A 82 6.36 14.43 17.26
C HIS A 82 5.19 15.42 17.09
N HIS A 83 5.40 16.50 16.36
CA HIS A 83 4.35 17.46 16.01
C HIS A 83 3.29 16.87 15.05
N TYR A 84 3.53 15.70 14.46
CA TYR A 84 2.57 14.91 13.68
C TYR A 84 1.83 13.84 14.49
N LEU A 85 2.16 13.64 15.79
CA LEU A 85 1.45 12.67 16.65
C LEU A 85 -0.07 12.88 16.68
N PRO A 86 -0.62 14.12 16.65
CA PRO A 86 -2.06 14.30 16.56
C PRO A 86 -2.69 13.70 15.29
N LEU A 87 -1.98 13.69 14.15
CA LEU A 87 -2.48 13.06 12.92
C LEU A 87 -2.46 11.53 13.04
N LEU A 88 -1.41 10.98 13.64
CA LEU A 88 -1.32 9.54 13.91
C LEU A 88 -2.43 9.07 14.87
N ALA A 89 -2.67 9.84 15.94
CA ALA A 89 -3.71 9.54 16.92
C ALA A 89 -5.13 9.67 16.36
N ALA A 90 -5.33 10.46 15.30
CA ALA A 90 -6.62 10.61 14.61
C ALA A 90 -6.95 9.43 13.68
N CYS A 91 -5.97 8.59 13.33
CA CYS A 91 -6.22 7.38 12.54
C CYS A 91 -6.92 6.33 13.44
N PRO A 92 -8.13 5.84 13.09
CA PRO A 92 -8.84 4.82 13.86
C PRO A 92 -8.22 3.42 13.69
N ILE A 93 -6.93 3.29 14.02
CA ILE A 93 -6.17 2.05 13.92
C ILE A 93 -6.76 1.02 14.89
N SER A 94 -7.00 -0.20 14.39
CA SER A 94 -7.45 -1.31 15.23
C SER A 94 -6.49 -1.54 16.40
N ARG A 95 -7.01 -1.79 17.60
CA ARG A 95 -6.17 -2.13 18.77
C ARG A 95 -5.31 -3.37 18.54
N ASN A 96 -5.74 -4.27 17.65
CA ASN A 96 -4.97 -5.45 17.28
C ASN A 96 -3.70 -5.11 16.48
N GLU A 97 -3.63 -3.93 15.88
CA GLU A 97 -2.47 -3.43 15.14
C GLU A 97 -1.50 -2.61 16.01
N TRP A 98 -1.83 -2.38 17.28
CA TRP A 98 -0.92 -1.65 18.18
C TRP A 98 0.37 -2.43 18.43
N GLY A 99 1.49 -1.71 18.39
CA GLY A 99 2.84 -2.28 18.47
C GLY A 99 3.30 -2.96 17.19
N GLN A 100 2.45 -3.11 16.16
CA GLN A 100 2.88 -3.61 14.86
C GLN A 100 3.58 -2.52 14.04
N VAL A 101 4.37 -2.94 13.05
CA VAL A 101 5.04 -2.02 12.14
C VAL A 101 4.03 -1.37 11.20
N GLY A 102 3.97 -0.04 11.21
CA GLY A 102 3.31 0.79 10.20
C GLY A 102 4.33 1.64 9.45
N TYR A 103 3.94 2.21 8.31
CA TYR A 103 4.86 2.95 7.44
C TYR A 103 4.39 4.39 7.27
N LEU A 104 5.15 5.32 7.85
CA LEU A 104 4.84 6.74 7.88
C LEU A 104 5.47 7.48 6.69
N THR A 105 4.66 8.25 5.98
CA THR A 105 5.08 9.19 4.96
C THR A 105 4.64 10.59 5.37
N ILE A 106 5.58 11.53 5.39
CA ILE A 106 5.31 12.96 5.54
C ILE A 106 6.08 13.64 4.41
N HIS A 107 5.36 14.32 3.53
CA HIS A 107 5.96 15.07 2.43
C HIS A 107 5.47 16.52 2.48
N GLU A 108 6.37 17.41 2.86
CA GLU A 108 6.17 18.85 2.88
C GLU A 108 7.03 19.49 1.79
N SER A 109 6.39 20.05 0.77
CA SER A 109 7.09 20.75 -0.30
C SER A 109 6.21 21.81 -0.93
N GLU A 110 6.85 22.71 -1.66
CA GLU A 110 6.20 23.71 -2.49
C GLU A 110 6.13 23.19 -3.93
N VAL A 111 5.00 23.37 -4.60
CA VAL A 111 4.81 22.96 -5.99
C VAL A 111 5.60 23.92 -6.89
N GLU A 112 6.66 23.42 -7.53
CA GLU A 112 7.59 24.23 -8.32
C GLU A 112 7.01 24.66 -9.67
N ASP A 113 6.25 23.77 -10.32
CA ASP A 113 5.67 23.96 -11.64
C ASP A 113 4.15 23.83 -11.64
N GLU A 114 3.50 24.69 -12.41
CA GLU A 114 2.05 24.69 -12.53
C GLU A 114 1.56 23.40 -13.19
N GLY A 115 0.52 22.79 -12.60
CA GLY A 115 -0.07 21.58 -13.15
C GLY A 115 0.68 20.29 -12.77
N GLN A 116 1.79 20.37 -12.02
CA GLN A 116 2.42 19.19 -11.44
C GLN A 116 1.69 18.77 -10.17
N SER A 117 1.55 17.47 -9.98
CA SER A 117 1.17 16.88 -8.70
C SER A 117 2.42 16.76 -7.82
N GLN A 118 2.29 17.01 -6.51
CA GLN A 118 3.41 16.85 -5.56
C GLN A 118 3.87 15.38 -5.43
N ARG A 119 2.96 14.44 -5.72
CA ARG A 119 3.20 12.98 -5.74
C ARG A 119 2.88 12.45 -7.13
N ARG A 120 2.92 11.13 -7.33
CA ARG A 120 2.55 10.50 -8.59
C ARG A 120 1.15 10.95 -9.02
N GLY A 121 1.07 11.59 -10.18
CA GLY A 121 -0.20 11.92 -10.84
C GLY A 121 -0.75 10.71 -11.59
N GLY A 122 -1.97 10.84 -12.08
CA GLY A 122 -2.70 9.74 -12.72
C GLY A 122 -3.32 8.78 -11.70
N ILE A 123 -4.40 8.12 -12.13
CA ILE A 123 -5.14 7.18 -11.27
C ILE A 123 -4.26 5.96 -11.03
N HIS A 124 -4.14 5.55 -9.77
CA HIS A 124 -3.43 4.33 -9.40
C HIS A 124 -3.99 3.64 -8.16
N THR A 125 -3.51 2.43 -7.88
CA THR A 125 -3.66 1.71 -6.62
C THR A 125 -2.29 1.45 -5.99
N GLU A 126 -2.28 0.94 -4.77
CA GLU A 126 -1.07 0.57 -4.01
C GLU A 126 -0.86 -0.96 -4.02
N CYS A 127 -1.53 -1.64 -4.95
CA CYS A 127 -1.36 -3.06 -5.27
C CYS A 127 -1.05 -3.15 -6.78
N PRO A 128 0.23 -3.15 -7.19
CA PRO A 128 0.64 -3.01 -8.59
C PRO A 128 0.32 -4.20 -9.52
N GLY A 129 -0.72 -4.99 -9.21
CA GLY A 129 -1.14 -6.13 -10.03
C GLY A 129 -0.03 -7.17 -10.19
N PHE A 130 0.04 -7.74 -11.39
CA PHE A 130 1.02 -8.74 -11.74
C PHE A 130 2.36 -8.09 -12.09
N ILE A 131 3.40 -8.39 -11.32
CA ILE A 131 4.78 -8.13 -11.73
C ILE A 131 5.28 -9.36 -12.47
N LEU A 132 5.39 -9.28 -13.79
CA LEU A 132 6.12 -10.26 -14.59
C LEU A 132 7.62 -9.98 -14.42
N PRO A 133 8.41 -10.89 -13.84
CA PRO A 133 9.86 -10.68 -13.76
C PRO A 133 10.50 -10.97 -15.12
N GLY A 134 11.11 -9.94 -15.70
CA GLY A 134 11.67 -10.00 -17.04
C GLY A 134 10.56 -10.04 -18.09
N SER A 135 10.55 -9.10 -19.02
CA SER A 135 9.50 -8.93 -20.01
C SER A 135 9.22 -10.13 -20.93
N HIS A 136 9.82 -11.33 -20.76
CA HIS A 136 9.70 -12.46 -21.69
C HIS A 136 9.58 -13.88 -21.08
N GLU A 137 9.22 -14.08 -19.79
CA GLU A 137 8.90 -15.45 -19.32
C GLU A 137 7.64 -15.50 -18.45
N ILE A 138 6.70 -16.36 -18.87
CA ILE A 138 5.49 -16.71 -18.13
C ILE A 138 5.92 -17.59 -16.96
N ILE A 139 5.74 -17.11 -15.73
CA ILE A 139 6.00 -17.90 -14.52
C ILE A 139 4.73 -18.70 -14.16
N ASP A 140 4.89 -20.02 -14.02
CA ASP A 140 3.89 -21.02 -13.59
C ASP A 140 3.64 -21.05 -12.06
N HIS A 141 4.03 -20.00 -11.33
CA HIS A 141 3.82 -19.86 -9.88
C HIS A 141 2.76 -18.78 -9.61
N PRO A 142 1.89 -18.95 -8.59
CA PRO A 142 0.86 -17.98 -8.28
C PRO A 142 1.52 -16.61 -8.14
N PRO A 143 1.10 -15.63 -8.97
CA PRO A 143 1.85 -14.39 -9.11
C PRO A 143 1.93 -13.68 -7.78
N LEU A 144 3.12 -13.16 -7.48
CA LEU A 144 3.36 -12.28 -6.33
C LEU A 144 2.54 -11.00 -6.53
N THR A 145 1.28 -10.99 -6.11
CA THR A 145 0.52 -9.77 -5.95
C THR A 145 1.19 -8.97 -4.84
N LEU A 146 1.97 -7.96 -5.21
CA LEU A 146 2.50 -7.02 -4.23
C LEU A 146 1.32 -6.25 -3.65
N ALA A 147 1.20 -6.22 -2.33
CA ALA A 147 0.11 -5.57 -1.63
C ALA A 147 0.70 -4.66 -0.55
N TRP A 148 0.21 -3.43 -0.45
CA TRP A 148 0.63 -2.47 0.58
C TRP A 148 -0.52 -2.20 1.54
N GLY A 149 -0.53 -2.91 2.66
CA GLY A 149 -1.49 -2.71 3.75
C GLY A 149 -2.81 -3.47 3.62
N ARG A 150 -3.21 -3.85 2.40
CA ARG A 150 -4.46 -4.56 2.05
C ARG A 150 -5.73 -3.77 2.38
N GLY A 151 -6.00 -3.53 3.66
CA GLY A 151 -7.19 -2.82 4.12
C GLY A 151 -8.44 -3.68 4.05
N ILE A 152 -9.08 -3.87 5.19
CA ILE A 152 -10.38 -4.55 5.32
C ILE A 152 -11.24 -3.68 6.21
N TYR A 153 -12.46 -3.41 5.75
CA TYR A 153 -13.52 -2.83 6.56
C TYR A 153 -14.45 -3.95 7.01
N ASN A 154 -14.64 -4.09 8.33
CA ASN A 154 -15.63 -5.01 8.90
C ASN A 154 -16.68 -4.20 9.66
N GLU A 155 -17.94 -4.39 9.29
CA GLU A 155 -19.09 -3.92 10.04
C GLU A 155 -19.62 -5.08 10.89
N ASP A 156 -19.13 -5.19 12.12
CA ASP A 156 -19.74 -6.09 13.11
C ASP A 156 -20.79 -5.30 13.90
N HIS A 157 -21.88 -5.96 14.29
CA HIS A 157 -23.15 -5.40 14.82
C HIS A 157 -23.08 -4.25 15.84
N ASP A 158 -21.93 -4.01 16.50
CA ASP A 158 -21.71 -2.92 17.45
C ASP A 158 -20.47 -2.05 17.16
N ASN A 159 -19.62 -2.38 16.18
CA ASN A 159 -18.43 -1.59 15.84
C ASN A 159 -17.98 -1.75 14.37
N SER A 160 -17.81 -0.62 13.70
CA SER A 160 -17.07 -0.51 12.44
C SER A 160 -15.56 -0.51 12.72
N HIS A 161 -14.83 -1.45 12.15
CA HIS A 161 -13.37 -1.55 12.31
C HIS A 161 -12.64 -1.54 10.97
N PHE A 162 -11.63 -0.68 10.88
CA PHE A 162 -10.64 -0.70 9.81
C PHE A 162 -9.45 -1.53 10.27
N TYR A 163 -9.09 -2.55 9.49
CA TYR A 163 -7.88 -3.35 9.71
C TYR A 163 -6.95 -3.23 8.51
N GLY A 164 -5.69 -2.86 8.74
CA GLY A 164 -4.76 -2.57 7.66
C GLY A 164 -5.17 -1.33 6.85
N GLY A 165 -4.65 -1.24 5.63
CA GLY A 165 -5.00 -0.21 4.67
C GLY A 165 -4.15 1.04 4.81
N ILE A 166 -4.66 2.16 4.29
CA ILE A 166 -3.88 3.37 4.10
C ILE A 166 -4.68 4.56 4.58
N TYR A 167 -4.18 5.24 5.61
CA TYR A 167 -4.70 6.52 6.05
C TYR A 167 -3.97 7.64 5.32
N MET A 168 -4.68 8.59 4.74
CA MET A 168 -4.08 9.72 4.03
C MET A 168 -4.84 11.02 4.26
N ALA A 169 -4.09 12.12 4.30
CA ALA A 169 -4.64 13.46 4.44
C ALA A 169 -3.73 14.48 3.74
N SER A 170 -4.30 15.63 3.37
CA SER A 170 -3.53 16.78 2.90
C SER A 170 -4.05 18.08 3.48
N ASN A 171 -3.17 19.08 3.66
CA ASN A 171 -3.56 20.42 4.07
C ASN A 171 -4.11 21.29 2.93
N VAL A 172 -4.23 20.76 1.71
CA VAL A 172 -4.74 21.48 0.52
C VAL A 172 -5.97 20.74 -0.01
N SER A 173 -7.10 21.44 -0.10
CA SER A 173 -8.33 20.94 -0.73
C SER A 173 -8.11 20.62 -2.20
N ASP A 174 -8.86 19.67 -2.73
CA ASP A 174 -8.81 19.26 -4.14
C ASP A 174 -7.41 18.80 -4.58
N SER A 175 -6.55 18.36 -3.65
CA SER A 175 -5.20 17.85 -3.95
C SER A 175 -5.14 16.32 -4.08
N CYS A 176 -6.21 15.64 -3.64
CA CYS A 176 -6.38 14.19 -3.70
C CYS A 176 -7.78 13.88 -4.19
N GLN A 177 -7.90 12.84 -5.01
CA GLN A 177 -9.18 12.28 -5.41
C GLN A 177 -9.18 10.77 -5.19
N LEU A 178 -10.29 10.25 -4.66
CA LEU A 178 -10.49 8.84 -4.33
C LEU A 178 -11.75 8.32 -5.01
N TRP A 179 -11.79 7.04 -5.35
CA TRP A 179 -13.01 6.36 -5.78
C TRP A 179 -13.33 5.27 -4.75
N ASN A 180 -14.54 5.26 -4.20
CA ASN A 180 -14.99 4.18 -3.29
C ASN A 180 -15.30 2.91 -4.10
N ALA A 181 -14.25 2.34 -4.68
CA ALA A 181 -14.26 1.15 -5.50
C ALA A 181 -12.99 0.35 -5.22
N LYS A 182 -13.02 -0.93 -5.52
CA LYS A 182 -11.85 -1.81 -5.46
C LYS A 182 -11.62 -2.42 -6.83
N ILE A 183 -10.39 -2.31 -7.33
CA ILE A 183 -10.02 -2.97 -8.57
C ILE A 183 -9.65 -4.42 -8.28
N ASP A 184 -10.35 -5.34 -8.94
CA ASP A 184 -9.91 -6.71 -9.02
C ASP A 184 -8.63 -6.76 -9.86
N VAL A 185 -7.54 -7.20 -9.24
CA VAL A 185 -6.23 -7.21 -9.88
C VAL A 185 -6.08 -8.39 -10.85
N GLU A 186 -7.00 -9.35 -10.84
CA GLU A 186 -7.00 -10.50 -11.74
C GLU A 186 -7.01 -10.08 -13.22
N GLY A 187 -6.49 -10.95 -14.09
CA GLY A 187 -6.49 -10.72 -15.53
C GLY A 187 -5.50 -9.66 -16.06
N GLY A 188 -4.66 -9.06 -15.21
CA GLY A 188 -3.63 -8.12 -15.65
C GLY A 188 -4.20 -6.74 -16.00
N VAL A 189 -5.32 -6.35 -15.39
CA VAL A 189 -5.99 -5.08 -15.66
C VAL A 189 -5.29 -3.87 -15.05
N VAL A 190 -4.46 -4.10 -14.03
CA VAL A 190 -3.67 -3.06 -13.38
C VAL A 190 -2.34 -2.92 -14.12
N GLY A 191 -2.04 -1.69 -14.54
CA GLY A 191 -0.81 -1.37 -15.25
C GLY A 191 0.40 -1.25 -14.32
N GLU A 192 1.52 -0.82 -14.90
CA GLU A 192 2.80 -0.73 -14.19
C GLU A 192 2.71 0.12 -12.93
N LEU A 193 3.28 -0.39 -11.83
CA LEU A 193 3.26 0.25 -10.52
C LEU A 193 1.85 0.59 -10.00
N GLY A 194 0.79 -0.08 -10.46
CA GLY A 194 -0.57 0.22 -10.02
C GLY A 194 -1.33 1.16 -10.93
N ASP A 195 -0.83 1.44 -12.15
CA ASP A 195 -1.47 2.38 -13.08
C ASP A 195 -2.91 1.97 -13.44
N LEU A 196 -3.81 2.95 -13.41
CA LEU A 196 -5.23 2.82 -13.73
C LEU A 196 -5.73 3.99 -14.61
N GLU A 197 -4.87 4.72 -15.30
CA GLU A 197 -5.33 5.87 -16.07
C GLU A 197 -6.34 5.47 -17.16
N HIS A 198 -6.22 4.25 -17.71
CA HIS A 198 -7.20 3.67 -18.64
C HIS A 198 -8.59 3.44 -18.03
N PHE A 199 -8.71 3.37 -16.69
CA PHE A 199 -9.99 3.24 -16.00
C PHE A 199 -10.75 4.56 -15.84
N ARG A 200 -10.14 5.73 -16.09
CA ARG A 200 -10.78 7.05 -15.85
C ARG A 200 -12.15 7.19 -16.51
N GLY A 201 -12.33 6.60 -17.69
CA GLY A 201 -13.59 6.66 -18.44
C GLY A 201 -14.69 5.72 -17.94
N VAL A 202 -14.40 4.82 -16.98
CA VAL A 202 -15.33 3.81 -16.46
C VAL A 202 -15.50 3.87 -14.93
N LEU A 203 -14.61 4.54 -14.20
CA LEU A 203 -14.67 4.69 -12.74
C LEU A 203 -15.78 5.61 -12.22
N GLY A 204 -16.40 6.41 -13.10
CA GLY A 204 -17.36 7.43 -12.69
C GLY A 204 -16.71 8.59 -11.93
N GLU A 205 -17.52 9.29 -11.13
CA GLU A 205 -17.10 10.47 -10.38
C GLU A 205 -16.40 10.08 -9.07
N GLY A 206 -15.15 10.52 -8.88
CA GLY A 206 -14.42 10.34 -7.64
C GLY A 206 -14.64 11.48 -6.66
N ILE A 207 -14.40 11.23 -5.37
CA ILE A 207 -14.52 12.20 -4.29
C ILE A 207 -13.18 12.94 -4.14
N LYS A 208 -13.21 14.27 -4.23
CA LYS A 208 -12.07 15.12 -3.89
C LYS A 208 -12.04 15.39 -2.40
N LEU A 209 -10.87 15.28 -1.79
CA LEU A 209 -10.70 15.53 -0.36
C LEU A 209 -10.54 17.02 -0.09
N GLU A 210 -11.20 17.51 0.96
CA GLU A 210 -10.98 18.84 1.50
C GLU A 210 -9.70 18.90 2.36
N ALA A 211 -9.18 20.11 2.55
CA ALA A 211 -8.05 20.34 3.44
C ALA A 211 -8.33 19.82 4.85
N GLY A 212 -7.44 18.95 5.32
CA GLY A 212 -7.51 18.32 6.64
C GLY A 212 -8.42 17.11 6.71
N GLU A 213 -9.10 16.69 5.64
CA GLU A 213 -9.86 15.45 5.68
C GLU A 213 -8.92 14.25 5.72
N LEU A 214 -9.19 13.36 6.68
CA LEU A 214 -8.47 12.10 6.85
C LEU A 214 -9.31 11.00 6.23
N ALA A 215 -8.78 10.40 5.18
CA ALA A 215 -9.38 9.27 4.51
C ALA A 215 -8.66 7.98 4.86
N TRP A 216 -9.39 6.88 4.93
CA TRP A 216 -8.86 5.53 4.88
C TRP A 216 -9.20 4.91 3.53
N ILE A 217 -8.26 4.17 2.93
CA ILE A 217 -8.46 3.41 1.70
C ILE A 217 -7.83 2.01 1.79
N THR A 218 -8.38 1.06 1.04
CA THR A 218 -7.72 -0.24 0.76
C THR A 218 -6.56 -0.09 -0.23
N ASP A 219 -5.68 -1.08 -0.32
CA ASP A 219 -4.53 -1.07 -1.24
C ASP A 219 -4.94 -1.13 -2.73
N ARG A 220 -6.16 -1.57 -3.02
CA ARG A 220 -6.74 -1.69 -4.37
C ARG A 220 -7.72 -0.57 -4.72
N THR A 221 -7.82 0.44 -3.86
CA THR A 221 -8.69 1.59 -4.07
C THR A 221 -8.06 2.54 -5.09
N PRO A 222 -8.75 2.89 -6.20
CA PRO A 222 -8.26 3.92 -7.10
C PRO A 222 -8.16 5.27 -6.38
N HIS A 223 -7.02 5.92 -6.55
CA HIS A 223 -6.79 7.27 -6.06
C HIS A 223 -5.77 8.01 -6.93
N GLU A 224 -5.74 9.33 -6.82
CA GLU A 224 -4.74 10.15 -7.49
C GLU A 224 -4.35 11.40 -6.68
N SER A 225 -3.12 11.86 -6.89
CA SER A 225 -2.70 13.20 -6.52
C SER A 225 -3.04 14.15 -7.66
N LEU A 226 -3.87 15.15 -7.38
CA LEU A 226 -4.30 16.10 -8.41
C LEU A 226 -3.23 17.16 -8.68
N PRO A 227 -3.17 17.72 -9.90
CA PRO A 227 -2.39 18.89 -10.24
C PRO A 227 -2.68 20.09 -9.33
N LEU A 228 -1.63 20.81 -8.92
CA LEU A 228 -1.75 21.96 -8.05
C LEU A 228 -1.21 23.23 -8.72
N LYS A 229 -1.66 24.38 -8.19
CA LYS A 229 -1.13 25.68 -8.61
C LYS A 229 0.32 25.83 -8.16
N LYS A 230 1.12 26.51 -8.98
CA LYS A 230 2.50 26.86 -8.64
C LYS A 230 2.56 27.60 -7.29
N LYS A 231 3.61 27.35 -6.51
CA LYS A 231 3.84 27.90 -5.15
C LYS A 231 2.85 27.41 -4.08
N THR A 232 2.01 26.42 -4.38
CA THR A 232 1.18 25.79 -3.34
C THR A 232 2.08 25.04 -2.37
N LYS A 233 2.01 25.40 -1.09
CA LYS A 233 2.73 24.71 0.00
C LYS A 233 1.88 23.57 0.53
N ARG A 234 2.20 22.35 0.12
CA ARG A 234 1.43 21.16 0.49
C ARG A 234 2.19 20.33 1.51
N GLN A 235 1.46 19.93 2.54
CA GLN A 235 1.81 18.87 3.47
C GLN A 235 0.92 17.67 3.13
N PHE A 236 1.56 16.53 2.87
CA PHE A 236 0.91 15.26 2.62
C PHE A 236 1.29 14.29 3.73
N PHE A 237 0.29 13.66 4.34
CA PHE A 237 0.44 12.64 5.35
C PHE A 237 -0.12 11.33 4.81
N ARG A 238 0.63 10.24 4.95
CA ARG A 238 0.16 8.88 4.69
C ARG A 238 0.71 7.92 5.73
N LEU A 239 -0.16 7.10 6.31
CA LEU A 239 0.19 5.98 7.17
C LEU A 239 -0.34 4.70 6.53
N VAL A 240 0.56 3.80 6.12
CA VAL A 240 0.18 2.45 5.68
C VAL A 240 0.22 1.54 6.91
N THR A 241 -0.88 0.85 7.18
CA THR A 241 -1.00 -0.14 8.25
C THR A 241 -1.20 -1.53 7.64
N GLY A 242 -0.85 -2.58 8.38
CA GLY A 242 -0.84 -3.95 7.88
C GLY A 242 0.43 -4.32 7.10
N GLU A 243 0.43 -5.53 6.54
CA GLU A 243 1.58 -6.10 5.86
C GLU A 243 1.85 -5.42 4.51
N ILE A 244 3.13 -5.20 4.21
CA ILE A 244 3.59 -4.81 2.88
C ILE A 244 4.40 -5.96 2.28
N SER A 245 4.24 -6.20 0.98
CA SER A 245 4.99 -7.24 0.30
C SER A 245 6.46 -6.88 0.05
N VAL A 246 6.76 -5.60 -0.20
CA VAL A 246 8.11 -5.11 -0.53
C VAL A 246 8.38 -3.76 0.12
N TRP A 247 9.60 -3.55 0.60
CA TRP A 247 10.10 -2.26 1.07
C TRP A 247 11.41 -1.90 0.36
N TYR A 248 11.41 -0.82 -0.41
CA TYR A 248 12.55 -0.43 -1.26
C TYR A 248 13.51 0.50 -0.51
N THR A 249 14.67 -0.02 -0.11
CA THR A 249 15.71 0.73 0.63
C THR A 249 16.16 2.02 -0.06
N LYS A 250 16.21 2.03 -1.40
CA LYS A 250 16.61 3.20 -2.20
C LYS A 250 15.56 4.32 -2.24
N HIS A 251 14.31 4.00 -1.95
CA HIS A 251 13.17 4.92 -2.10
C HIS A 251 12.45 5.23 -0.78
N ASN A 252 12.72 4.44 0.26
CA ASN A 252 12.10 4.57 1.57
C ASN A 252 13.10 5.06 2.61
N THR A 253 12.59 5.76 3.62
CA THR A 253 13.39 6.38 4.67
C THR A 253 13.56 5.40 5.83
N PRO A 254 14.78 5.00 6.23
CA PRO A 254 14.97 4.18 7.43
C PRO A 254 14.62 4.97 8.69
N ASN A 255 14.13 4.29 9.72
CA ASN A 255 13.90 4.93 11.01
C ASN A 255 15.24 5.03 11.78
N PRO A 256 15.68 6.24 12.18
CA PRO A 256 16.95 6.42 12.88
C PRO A 256 16.98 5.82 14.30
N LEU A 257 15.82 5.45 14.84
CA LEU A 257 15.69 4.76 16.13
C LEU A 257 15.80 3.23 16.00
N GLY A 258 16.03 2.70 14.80
CA GLY A 258 16.29 1.28 14.57
C GLY A 258 15.04 0.41 14.38
N VAL A 259 13.85 0.99 14.25
CA VAL A 259 12.65 0.24 13.82
C VAL A 259 12.90 -0.25 12.40
N LEU A 260 12.86 -1.55 12.21
CA LEU A 260 13.00 -2.16 10.89
C LEU A 260 11.62 -2.25 10.23
N PRO A 261 11.55 -2.28 8.87
CA PRO A 261 10.39 -2.81 8.17
C PRO A 261 10.01 -4.18 8.74
N GLY A 262 8.77 -4.62 8.55
CA GLY A 262 8.32 -5.95 9.00
C GLY A 262 9.06 -7.10 8.29
N ASN A 263 8.36 -8.12 7.81
CA ASN A 263 8.98 -9.18 7.00
C ASN A 263 8.68 -9.03 5.49
N PRO A 264 8.91 -7.86 4.83
CA PRO A 264 8.71 -7.75 3.40
C PRO A 264 9.85 -8.43 2.63
N MET A 265 9.55 -8.87 1.41
CA MET A 265 10.56 -9.28 0.46
C MET A 265 11.45 -8.07 0.12
N SER A 266 12.77 -8.23 0.23
CA SER A 266 13.73 -7.23 -0.21
C SER A 266 14.01 -7.43 -1.70
N LEU A 267 13.69 -6.44 -2.53
CA LEU A 267 14.04 -6.43 -3.95
C LEU A 267 15.15 -5.41 -4.19
N GLY A 268 16.39 -5.90 -4.35
CA GLY A 268 17.58 -5.11 -4.70
C GLY A 268 18.87 -5.93 -4.64
N GLU A 269 19.80 -5.67 -5.57
CA GLU A 269 21.11 -6.35 -5.69
C GLU A 269 22.11 -6.03 -4.56
N ASP A 270 21.75 -5.14 -3.64
CA ASP A 270 22.49 -4.88 -2.40
C ASP A 270 21.54 -5.13 -1.22
N SER A 271 21.20 -6.40 -0.96
CA SER A 271 20.45 -6.77 0.24
C SER A 271 21.23 -6.27 1.45
N PRO A 272 20.66 -5.45 2.33
CA PRO A 272 21.37 -5.02 3.52
C PRO A 272 21.69 -6.22 4.41
N TRP A 273 22.81 -6.17 5.15
CA TRP A 273 23.35 -7.24 5.99
C TRP A 273 22.34 -7.89 6.98
N TRP A 274 21.26 -7.20 7.35
CA TRP A 274 20.19 -7.78 8.19
C TRP A 274 19.27 -8.78 7.46
N CYS A 275 19.33 -8.84 6.13
CA CYS A 275 18.49 -9.72 5.32
C CYS A 275 19.14 -11.08 5.03
N GLN A 276 20.44 -11.25 5.31
CA GLN A 276 21.18 -12.45 4.90
C GLN A 276 21.44 -13.46 6.03
N ASP A 277 21.38 -13.08 7.31
CA ASP A 277 21.73 -14.01 8.41
C ASP A 277 21.07 -13.69 9.75
N GLN A 278 19.74 -13.89 9.91
CA GLN A 278 19.17 -14.03 11.25
C GLN A 278 18.13 -15.17 11.29
N PRO A 279 18.40 -16.29 12.00
CA PRO A 279 17.31 -17.10 12.53
C PRO A 279 16.51 -16.22 13.49
N VAL A 280 15.18 -16.21 13.34
CA VAL A 280 14.19 -15.51 14.17
C VAL A 280 14.69 -15.40 15.62
N ARG A 281 15.26 -14.24 15.99
CA ARG A 281 15.63 -13.98 17.37
C ARG A 281 14.40 -13.45 18.08
N GLU A 282 13.97 -14.20 19.09
CA GLU A 282 13.05 -13.74 20.12
C GLU A 282 13.47 -12.34 20.57
N VAL A 283 12.53 -11.40 20.49
CA VAL A 283 12.70 -10.06 21.05
C VAL A 283 12.92 -10.25 22.54
N MET A 284 14.16 -10.00 22.99
CA MET A 284 14.47 -9.78 24.40
C MET A 284 13.71 -8.54 24.86
N ILE A 285 12.61 -8.76 25.56
CA ILE A 285 12.06 -7.77 26.48
C ILE A 285 13.05 -7.71 27.64
N ILE A 286 13.77 -6.60 27.77
CA ILE A 286 14.53 -6.32 28.99
C ILE A 286 13.53 -5.71 29.99
N ASP A 287 13.42 -6.41 31.12
CA ASP A 287 12.58 -6.18 32.30
C ASP A 287 12.44 -4.71 32.75
N GLY A 288 11.36 -4.28 33.38
CA GLY A 288 10.19 -5.04 33.79
C GLY A 288 9.21 -4.20 34.61
N ASP A 289 8.00 -4.71 34.74
CA ASP A 289 7.30 -4.72 36.02
C ASP A 289 6.24 -5.82 35.99
N LYS A 290 6.16 -6.52 37.11
CA LYS A 290 5.48 -7.81 37.30
C LYS A 290 3.99 -7.73 36.96
N PHE A 291 3.55 -8.61 36.07
CA PHE A 291 2.15 -9.06 36.03
C PHE A 291 2.13 -10.58 36.23
N GLU A 292 1.73 -11.00 37.44
CA GLU A 292 1.52 -12.40 37.79
C GLU A 292 0.24 -12.92 37.14
N GLY A 293 0.39 -14.00 36.36
CA GLY A 293 -0.60 -15.07 36.20
C GLY A 293 -1.83 -14.80 35.34
N LYS A 294 -1.86 -15.37 34.12
CA LYS A 294 -2.56 -16.63 33.81
C LYS A 294 -2.57 -16.92 32.30
N ASP A 295 -2.29 -18.18 31.98
CA ASP A 295 -2.58 -18.94 30.76
C ASP A 295 -2.02 -18.45 29.42
N LEU A 296 -0.90 -19.04 29.02
CA LEU A 296 -0.38 -18.98 27.64
C LEU A 296 -1.27 -19.80 26.69
N PRO A 297 -1.55 -19.31 25.46
CA PRO A 297 -2.40 -19.99 24.52
C PRO A 297 -1.79 -21.29 23.97
N MET A 298 -2.67 -22.28 23.78
CA MET A 298 -2.46 -23.69 23.39
C MET A 298 -1.56 -23.97 22.17
N CYS A 299 -1.14 -22.95 21.42
CA CYS A 299 -0.28 -23.07 20.24
C CYS A 299 1.21 -23.26 20.61
N ALA A 300 1.65 -22.73 21.75
CA ALA A 300 3.04 -22.84 22.21
C ALA A 300 3.40 -24.25 22.71
N GLN A 301 2.47 -24.95 23.35
CA GLN A 301 2.69 -26.30 23.89
C GLN A 301 2.85 -27.38 22.79
N LYS A 302 2.35 -27.12 21.58
CA LYS A 302 2.44 -28.08 20.46
C LYS A 302 3.82 -28.09 19.81
N LYS A 303 4.54 -26.95 19.81
CA LYS A 303 5.88 -26.83 19.24
C LYS A 303 6.98 -27.41 20.14
N GLU A 304 6.83 -27.36 21.45
CA GLU A 304 7.79 -27.99 22.38
C GLU A 304 7.74 -29.52 22.31
N LYS A 305 6.55 -30.13 22.21
CA LYS A 305 6.42 -31.58 22.04
C LYS A 305 7.00 -32.10 20.72
N GLU A 306 6.84 -31.36 19.62
CA GLU A 306 7.43 -31.74 18.32
C GLU A 306 8.97 -31.61 18.30
N LYS A 307 9.54 -30.69 19.10
CA LYS A 307 10.99 -30.54 19.24
C LYS A 307 11.60 -31.67 20.07
N GLU A 308 10.96 -32.05 21.19
CA GLU A 308 11.39 -33.18 22.02
C GLU A 308 11.31 -34.53 21.26
N GLU A 309 10.31 -34.71 20.40
CA GLU A 309 10.14 -35.96 19.65
C GLU A 309 11.17 -36.08 18.49
N LYS A 310 11.58 -34.96 17.90
CA LYS A 310 12.65 -34.92 16.88
C LYS A 310 14.03 -35.14 17.49
N GLU A 311 14.32 -34.60 18.67
CA GLU A 311 15.59 -34.83 19.36
C GLU A 311 15.74 -36.29 19.84
N LYS A 312 14.65 -36.91 20.31
CA LYS A 312 14.65 -38.36 20.66
C LYS A 312 14.84 -39.26 19.44
N LYS A 313 14.27 -38.92 18.27
CA LYS A 313 14.46 -39.69 17.03
C LYS A 313 15.84 -39.48 16.40
N GLY A 314 16.46 -38.32 16.59
CA GLY A 314 17.84 -38.04 16.19
C GLY A 314 18.88 -38.78 17.04
N PHE A 315 18.64 -38.89 18.35
CA PHE A 315 19.58 -39.56 19.27
C PHE A 315 19.63 -41.08 19.09
N ILE A 316 18.52 -41.71 18.67
CA ILE A 316 18.46 -43.18 18.43
C ILE A 316 19.20 -43.58 17.14
N ARG A 317 19.30 -42.70 16.13
CA ARG A 317 20.02 -42.99 14.87
C ARG A 317 21.55 -42.97 15.00
N THR A 318 22.10 -42.35 16.05
CA THR A 318 23.56 -42.28 16.25
C THR A 318 24.11 -43.47 17.07
N ILE A 319 23.24 -44.30 17.68
CA ILE A 319 23.65 -45.45 18.51
C ILE A 319 23.55 -46.79 17.73
N LEU A 320 22.85 -46.84 16.61
CA LEU A 320 22.79 -48.01 15.73
C LEU A 320 23.40 -47.65 14.37
N GLY A 321 24.71 -47.86 14.21
CA GLY A 321 25.41 -47.63 12.95
C GLY A 321 24.89 -48.52 11.83
N VAL A 322 24.08 -47.93 10.95
CA VAL A 322 23.84 -48.29 9.55
C VAL A 322 23.64 -46.99 8.77
#